data_AF-A0A847UDT6-F1
#
_entry.id   AF-A0A847UDT6-F1
#
_cell.length_a   1.000
_cell.length_b   1.000
_cell.length_c   1.000
_cell.angle_alpha   90.00
_cell.angle_beta   90.00
_cell.angle_gamma   90.00
#
_symmetry.space_group_name_H-M   'P 1'
#
loop_
_entity.id
_entity.type
_entity.pdbx_description
1 polymer ?
#
loop_
_entity_poly.entity_id
_entity_poly.type
_entity_poly.pdbx_seq_one_letter_code
_entity_poly.pdbx_strand_id
1 'polypeptide(L)'
;MYKRVRLRDTVEVPPRHLADVSPDLVKKLLQDKLEGRMDEDVGSVVSVIDVKDIGEGAVLPNKPGVYYEAEFDALTFDPQMQEVVDGEVVEVVNFGAFVGIGPVDGLLHVSQISDEYLAYDEEGQALASRESNRTLGTGDAVRARIVTKSIDERNPRDSKIGLTAKQVGLGKHGWLQEEREKRAAEAEAGDS
;
A
#
# COMPACT_ATOMS: atom_id res chain seq x y z
N MET A 1 -3.12 -6.88 0.17
CA MET A 1 -4.59 -6.89 0.37
C MET A 1 -5.06 -6.09 1.59
N TYR A 2 -6.23 -5.44 1.48
CA TYR A 2 -6.92 -4.86 2.65
C TYR A 2 -7.63 -5.95 3.45
N LYS A 3 -7.46 -5.92 4.77
CA LYS A 3 -8.09 -6.85 5.71
C LYS A 3 -8.77 -6.05 6.80
N ARG A 4 -9.95 -6.52 7.22
CA ARG A 4 -10.56 -6.07 8.46
C ARG A 4 -10.12 -7.03 9.57
N VAL A 5 -9.37 -6.50 10.52
CA VAL A 5 -8.83 -7.26 11.65
C VAL A 5 -9.42 -6.75 12.94
N ARG A 6 -9.53 -7.64 13.93
CA ARG A 6 -9.94 -7.27 15.27
C ARG A 6 -8.72 -7.27 16.17
N LEU A 7 -8.46 -6.14 16.80
CA LEU A 7 -7.28 -5.92 17.63
C LEU A 7 -7.71 -5.55 19.04
N ARG A 8 -6.83 -5.88 19.99
CA ARG A 8 -6.92 -5.43 21.37
C ARG A 8 -5.66 -4.66 21.68
N ASP A 9 -5.84 -3.43 22.14
CA ASP A 9 -4.72 -2.57 22.52
C ASP A 9 -5.15 -1.66 23.68
N THR A 10 -4.15 -1.20 24.42
CA THR A 10 -4.34 -0.28 25.54
C THR A 10 -4.24 1.16 25.05
N VAL A 11 -5.27 1.96 25.30
CA VAL A 11 -5.29 3.39 24.98
C VAL A 11 -5.10 4.22 26.25
N GLU A 12 -4.24 5.25 26.18
CA GLU A 12 -4.10 6.23 27.25
C GLU A 12 -5.13 7.35 27.07
N VAL A 13 -6.02 7.50 28.04
CA VAL A 13 -6.97 8.62 28.09
C VAL A 13 -6.39 9.71 29.01
N PRO A 14 -6.07 10.90 28.47
CA PRO A 14 -5.56 12.01 29.27
C PRO A 14 -6.58 12.50 30.31
N PRO A 15 -6.14 13.03 31.48
CA PRO A 15 -7.02 13.53 32.54
C PRO A 15 -8.14 14.48 32.09
N ARG A 16 -7.81 15.34 31.13
CA ARG A 16 -8.72 16.31 30.50
C ARG A 16 -9.95 15.68 29.83
N HIS A 17 -9.87 14.40 29.47
CA HIS A 17 -10.94 13.67 28.78
C HIS A 17 -11.60 12.59 29.66
N LEU A 18 -11.21 12.47 30.94
CA LEU A 18 -11.80 11.47 31.85
C LEU A 18 -13.25 11.76 32.25
N ALA A 19 -13.71 13.00 32.06
CA ALA A 19 -15.09 13.38 32.36
C ALA A 19 -16.11 12.66 31.46
N ASP A 20 -15.70 12.27 30.25
CA ASP A 20 -16.55 11.53 29.29
C ASP A 20 -15.69 10.62 28.40
N VAL A 21 -15.56 9.36 28.81
CA VAL A 21 -14.86 8.31 28.04
C VAL A 21 -15.86 7.64 27.11
N SER A 22 -16.21 8.34 26.03
CA SER A 22 -17.08 7.81 24.99
C SER A 22 -16.32 6.90 24.02
N PRO A 23 -17.02 5.96 23.34
CA PRO A 23 -16.44 5.16 22.27
C PRO A 23 -15.80 5.99 21.15
N ASP A 24 -16.38 7.16 20.83
CA ASP A 24 -15.84 8.09 19.83
C ASP A 24 -14.49 8.69 20.25
N LEU A 25 -14.33 9.03 21.54
CA LEU A 25 -13.05 9.50 22.07
C LEU A 25 -12.00 8.40 22.01
N VAL A 26 -12.33 7.20 22.47
CA VAL A 26 -11.42 6.05 22.44
C VAL A 26 -11.02 5.71 21.02
N LYS A 27 -11.99 5.70 20.09
CA LYS A 27 -11.74 5.54 18.66
C LYS A 27 -10.73 6.58 18.17
N LYS A 28 -10.95 7.86 18.45
CA LYS A 28 -10.05 8.93 18.02
C LYS A 28 -8.64 8.77 18.58
N LEU A 29 -8.51 8.44 19.86
CA LEU A 29 -7.21 8.21 20.49
C LEU A 29 -6.49 6.98 19.91
N LEU A 30 -7.24 5.92 19.58
CA LEU A 30 -6.70 4.75 18.88
C LEU A 30 -6.28 5.09 17.45
N GLN A 31 -7.05 5.91 16.74
CA GLN A 31 -6.68 6.40 15.40
C GLN A 31 -5.36 7.18 15.48
N ASP A 32 -5.27 8.17 16.36
CA ASP A 32 -4.05 8.97 16.53
C ASP A 32 -2.84 8.10 16.93
N LYS A 33 -3.07 7.03 17.70
CA LYS A 33 -2.00 6.12 18.14
C LYS A 33 -1.55 5.16 17.03
N LEU A 34 -2.49 4.58 16.28
CA LEU A 34 -2.25 3.42 15.43
C LEU A 34 -2.25 3.73 13.93
N GLU A 35 -2.93 4.78 13.47
CA GLU A 35 -2.96 5.11 12.05
C GLU A 35 -1.55 5.39 11.53
N GLY A 36 -1.21 4.73 10.43
CA GLY A 36 0.13 4.81 9.85
C GLY A 36 1.20 4.07 10.65
N ARG A 37 0.86 3.16 11.57
CA ARG A 37 1.84 2.20 12.09
C ARG A 37 1.90 0.96 11.21
N MET A 38 3.09 0.39 11.09
CA MET A 38 3.31 -0.89 10.43
C MET A 38 3.70 -1.95 11.45
N ASP A 39 3.08 -3.10 11.29
CA ASP A 39 3.36 -4.32 12.04
C ASP A 39 3.64 -5.45 11.04
N GLU A 40 4.57 -6.36 11.36
CA GLU A 40 4.94 -7.46 10.46
C GLU A 40 3.80 -8.46 10.26
N ASP A 41 2.98 -8.69 11.29
CA ASP A 41 1.90 -9.68 11.30
C ASP A 41 0.59 -9.10 10.74
N VAL A 42 0.26 -7.87 11.13
CA VAL A 42 -1.03 -7.26 10.79
C VAL A 42 -0.96 -6.33 9.57
N GLY A 43 0.24 -5.90 9.18
CA GLY A 43 0.49 -4.95 8.10
C GLY A 43 0.38 -3.49 8.54
N SER A 44 0.16 -2.60 7.57
CA SER A 44 -0.03 -1.17 7.82
C SER A 44 -1.44 -0.88 8.30
N VAL A 45 -1.60 -0.24 9.46
CA VAL A 45 -2.91 0.16 9.97
C VAL A 45 -3.37 1.42 9.24
N VAL A 46 -4.44 1.29 8.47
CA VAL A 46 -4.99 2.38 7.67
C VAL A 46 -5.91 3.25 8.52
N SER A 47 -6.85 2.62 9.24
CA SER A 47 -7.81 3.34 10.07
C SER A 47 -8.52 2.41 11.06
N VAL A 48 -8.90 2.95 12.22
CA VAL A 48 -9.75 2.25 13.20
C VAL A 48 -11.21 2.48 12.84
N ILE A 49 -11.95 1.42 12.56
CA ILE A 49 -13.31 1.50 12.05
C ILE A 49 -14.29 1.72 13.20
N ASP A 50 -14.23 0.85 14.20
CA ASP A 50 -15.24 0.77 15.25
C ASP A 50 -14.67 0.17 16.53
N VAL A 51 -15.10 0.68 17.69
CA VAL A 51 -14.70 0.19 19.01
C VAL A 51 -15.82 -0.68 19.54
N LYS A 52 -15.52 -1.95 19.79
CA LYS A 52 -16.50 -2.96 20.22
C LYS A 52 -16.68 -3.00 21.72
N ASP A 53 -15.58 -2.93 22.44
CA ASP A 53 -15.58 -3.05 23.90
C ASP A 53 -14.49 -2.15 24.49
N ILE A 54 -14.80 -1.57 25.64
CA ILE A 54 -13.87 -0.76 26.44
C ILE A 54 -13.88 -1.39 27.83
N GLY A 55 -12.76 -2.01 28.17
CA GLY A 55 -12.55 -2.64 29.46
C GLY A 55 -12.33 -1.64 30.59
N GLU A 56 -11.92 -2.17 31.75
CA GLU A 56 -11.67 -1.35 32.93
C GLU A 56 -10.42 -0.48 32.77
N GLY A 57 -10.52 0.78 33.20
CA GLY A 57 -9.41 1.72 33.20
C GLY A 57 -8.47 1.48 34.37
N ALA A 58 -7.18 1.30 34.09
CA ALA A 58 -6.13 1.18 35.11
C ALA A 58 -5.30 2.47 35.20
N VAL A 59 -5.01 2.91 36.43
CA VAL A 59 -4.09 4.03 36.69
C VAL A 59 -2.71 3.47 36.98
N LEU A 60 -1.72 3.91 36.22
CA LEU A 60 -0.33 3.52 36.45
C LEU A 60 0.39 4.54 37.36
N PRO A 61 1.20 4.10 38.34
CA PRO A 61 1.98 5.01 39.16
C PRO A 61 2.88 5.92 38.31
N ASN A 62 2.93 7.21 38.65
CA ASN A 62 3.70 8.25 37.94
C ASN A 62 3.25 8.53 36.50
N LYS A 63 2.09 8.05 36.07
CA LYS A 63 1.50 8.41 34.77
C LYS A 63 0.23 9.23 34.96
N PRO A 64 0.05 10.31 34.18
CA PRO A 64 -1.10 11.19 34.35
C PRO A 64 -2.40 10.58 33.79
N GLY A 65 -2.33 9.75 32.75
CA GLY A 65 -3.51 9.17 32.09
C GLY A 65 -4.06 7.90 32.75
N VAL A 66 -5.30 7.58 32.39
CA VAL A 66 -5.93 6.28 32.67
C VAL A 66 -5.82 5.41 31.43
N TYR A 67 -5.45 4.15 31.62
CA TYR A 67 -5.21 3.20 30.55
C TYR A 67 -6.39 2.25 30.42
N TYR A 68 -7.08 2.29 29.29
CA TYR A 68 -8.21 1.41 29.01
C TYR A 68 -7.78 0.37 28.00
N GLU A 69 -8.08 -0.90 28.26
CA GLU A 69 -7.99 -1.94 27.23
C GLU A 69 -9.21 -1.85 26.33
N ALA A 70 -9.02 -1.69 25.02
CA ALA A 70 -10.11 -1.58 24.07
C ALA A 70 -10.01 -2.66 23.00
N GLU A 71 -11.14 -3.30 22.69
CA GLU A 71 -11.30 -4.17 21.53
C GLU A 71 -11.91 -3.38 20.39
N PHE A 72 -11.25 -3.34 19.23
CA PHE A 72 -11.69 -2.55 18.08
C PHE A 72 -11.43 -3.29 16.77
N ASP A 73 -12.25 -2.98 15.77
CA ASP A 73 -12.05 -3.43 14.41
C ASP A 73 -11.23 -2.36 13.66
N ALA A 74 -10.11 -2.76 13.07
CA ALA A 74 -9.25 -1.91 12.27
C ALA A 74 -9.18 -2.38 10.81
N LEU A 75 -9.05 -1.43 9.90
CA LEU A 75 -8.69 -1.69 8.51
C LEU A 75 -7.18 -1.68 8.40
N THR A 76 -6.59 -2.82 8.02
CA THR A 76 -5.16 -2.94 7.77
C THR A 76 -4.90 -3.26 6.30
N PHE A 77 -3.73 -2.86 5.84
CA PHE A 77 -3.21 -3.17 4.52
C PHE A 77 -1.97 -4.02 4.69
N ASP A 78 -2.09 -5.28 4.29
CA ASP A 78 -1.01 -6.25 4.37
C ASP A 78 -0.71 -6.79 2.97
N PRO A 79 0.38 -6.31 2.32
CA PRO A 79 0.81 -6.80 1.03
C PRO A 79 1.51 -8.16 1.18
N GLN A 80 1.10 -9.14 0.38
CA GLN A 80 1.65 -10.49 0.39
C GLN A 80 2.69 -10.68 -0.71
N MET A 81 3.67 -11.56 -0.48
CA MET A 81 4.61 -11.94 -1.54
C MET A 81 3.89 -12.62 -2.70
N GLN A 82 4.33 -12.36 -3.93
CA GLN A 82 3.75 -12.85 -5.18
C GLN A 82 2.33 -12.36 -5.49
N GLU A 83 1.80 -11.43 -4.70
CA GLU A 83 0.51 -10.80 -4.95
C GLU A 83 0.59 -9.87 -6.17
N VAL A 84 -0.40 -9.96 -7.05
CA VAL A 84 -0.57 -9.02 -8.17
C VAL A 84 -1.40 -7.84 -7.68
N VAL A 85 -0.85 -6.65 -7.83
CA VAL A 85 -1.41 -5.38 -7.40
C VAL A 85 -1.53 -4.42 -8.57
N ASP A 86 -2.64 -3.70 -8.62
CA ASP A 86 -2.82 -2.56 -9.52
C ASP A 86 -2.50 -1.30 -8.72
N GLY A 87 -1.73 -0.40 -9.31
CA GLY A 87 -1.30 0.85 -8.67
C GLY A 87 -1.03 1.95 -9.68
N GLU A 88 -0.76 3.14 -9.17
CA GLU A 88 -0.47 4.33 -9.98
C GLU A 88 0.97 4.75 -9.77
N VAL A 89 1.66 5.12 -10.85
CA VAL A 89 3.03 5.65 -10.75
C VAL A 89 2.99 7.03 -10.11
N VAL A 90 3.51 7.15 -8.89
CA VAL A 90 3.55 8.42 -8.14
C VAL A 90 4.78 9.23 -8.55
N GLU A 91 5.91 8.56 -8.77
CA GLU A 91 7.18 9.21 -9.10
C GLU A 91 8.01 8.30 -10.02
N VAL A 92 8.72 8.91 -10.97
CA VAL A 92 9.66 8.21 -11.85
C VAL A 92 11.06 8.72 -11.57
N VAL A 93 12.02 7.80 -11.47
CA VAL A 93 13.43 8.09 -11.18
C VAL A 93 14.33 7.36 -12.17
N ASN A 94 15.59 7.76 -12.26
CA ASN A 94 16.58 7.17 -13.18
C ASN A 94 16.71 5.63 -13.08
N PHE A 95 16.47 5.06 -11.90
CA PHE A 95 16.62 3.62 -11.65
C PHE A 95 15.29 2.87 -11.53
N GLY A 96 14.14 3.54 -11.72
CA GLY A 96 12.84 2.88 -11.67
C GLY A 96 11.66 3.83 -11.56
N ALA A 97 10.53 3.30 -11.11
CA ALA A 97 9.32 4.06 -10.83
C ALA A 97 8.75 3.64 -9.48
N PHE A 98 8.27 4.61 -8.70
CA PHE A 98 7.50 4.37 -7.48
C PHE A 98 6.02 4.26 -7.83
N VAL A 99 5.44 3.13 -7.48
CA VAL A 99 4.04 2.80 -7.72
C VAL A 99 3.31 2.78 -6.38
N GLY A 100 2.33 3.66 -6.22
CA GLY A 100 1.45 3.65 -5.06
C GLY A 100 0.51 2.45 -5.14
N ILE A 101 0.60 1.54 -4.17
CA ILE A 101 -0.23 0.32 -4.09
C ILE A 101 -1.23 0.38 -2.94
N GLY A 102 -1.51 1.58 -2.41
CA GLY A 102 -2.41 1.82 -1.30
C GLY A 102 -1.79 2.81 -0.29
N PRO A 103 -1.61 2.43 0.99
CA PRO A 103 -0.94 3.27 1.99
C PRO A 103 0.59 3.23 1.91
N VAL A 104 1.15 2.51 0.93
CA VAL A 104 2.58 2.25 0.77
C VAL A 104 2.97 2.35 -0.69
N ASP A 105 4.23 2.69 -0.91
CA ASP A 105 4.82 2.80 -2.23
C ASP A 105 5.71 1.59 -2.52
N GLY A 106 5.56 1.02 -3.71
CA GLY A 106 6.43 -0.04 -4.21
C GLY A 106 7.42 0.49 -5.23
N LEU A 107 8.66 0.03 -5.15
CA LEU A 107 9.69 0.34 -6.13
C LEU A 107 9.65 -0.68 -7.28
N LEU A 108 9.37 -0.20 -8.48
CA LEU A 108 9.50 -0.94 -9.72
C LEU A 108 10.82 -0.56 -10.39
N HIS A 109 11.83 -1.41 -10.25
CA HIS A 109 13.16 -1.17 -10.83
C HIS A 109 13.12 -1.22 -12.37
N VAL A 110 13.93 -0.41 -13.08
CA VAL A 110 13.91 -0.35 -14.55
C VAL A 110 14.07 -1.71 -15.24
N SER A 111 14.89 -2.60 -14.68
CA SER A 111 15.10 -3.96 -15.22
C SER A 111 13.92 -4.91 -15.01
N GLN A 112 12.92 -4.50 -14.22
CA GLN A 112 11.71 -5.25 -13.89
C GLN A 112 10.46 -4.67 -14.56
N ILE A 113 10.57 -3.57 -15.32
CA ILE A 113 9.44 -2.95 -16.04
C ILE A 113 9.16 -3.69 -17.34
N SER A 114 10.20 -3.91 -18.16
CA SER A 114 10.12 -4.58 -19.46
C SER A 114 11.40 -5.36 -19.75
N ASP A 115 11.35 -6.22 -20.78
CA ASP A 115 12.55 -6.85 -21.34
C ASP A 115 13.48 -5.86 -22.04
N GLU A 116 12.94 -4.75 -22.51
CA GLU A 116 13.69 -3.70 -23.21
C GLU A 116 14.33 -2.71 -22.25
N TYR A 117 15.39 -2.06 -22.72
CA TYR A 117 16.04 -0.97 -21.98
C TYR A 117 15.22 0.31 -22.09
N LEU A 118 14.67 0.75 -20.95
CA LEU A 118 14.00 2.03 -20.81
C LEU A 118 15.02 3.10 -20.41
N ALA A 119 15.10 4.18 -21.19
CA ALA A 119 15.89 5.35 -20.85
C ALA A 119 15.02 6.34 -20.07
N TYR A 120 15.58 6.94 -19.01
CA TYR A 120 14.93 8.02 -18.30
C TYR A 120 15.06 9.32 -19.10
N ASP A 121 13.93 9.97 -19.33
CA ASP A 121 13.83 11.29 -19.92
C ASP A 121 13.63 12.33 -18.81
N GLU A 122 14.64 13.18 -18.60
CA GLU A 122 14.61 14.24 -17.58
C GLU A 122 13.57 15.32 -17.89
N GLU A 123 13.29 15.60 -19.17
CA GLU A 123 12.32 16.63 -19.56
C GLU A 123 10.87 16.17 -19.34
N GLY A 124 10.60 14.89 -19.60
CA GLY A 124 9.27 14.29 -19.48
C GLY A 124 8.96 13.61 -18.15
N GLN A 125 9.95 13.47 -17.25
CA GLN A 125 9.87 12.63 -16.04
C GLN A 125 9.28 11.24 -16.32
N ALA A 126 9.72 10.63 -17.41
CA ALA A 126 9.17 9.39 -17.93
C ALA A 126 10.27 8.43 -18.37
N LEU A 127 9.97 7.14 -18.29
CA LEU A 127 10.80 6.07 -18.82
C LEU A 127 10.28 5.71 -20.21
N ALA A 128 11.12 5.90 -21.23
CA ALA A 128 10.77 5.64 -22.63
C ALA A 128 11.66 4.57 -23.24
N SER A 129 11.05 3.60 -23.93
CA SER A 129 11.75 2.57 -24.69
C SER A 129 12.06 3.10 -26.08
N ARG A 130 13.32 2.91 -26.52
CA ARG A 130 13.75 3.26 -27.88
C ARG A 130 13.28 2.25 -28.93
N GLU A 131 12.89 1.05 -28.51
CA GLU A 131 12.58 -0.06 -29.42
C GLU A 131 11.07 -0.20 -29.64
N SER A 132 10.25 -0.16 -28.58
CA SER A 132 8.79 -0.36 -28.70
C SER A 132 7.94 0.90 -28.56
N ASN A 133 8.52 2.10 -28.53
CA ASN A 133 7.79 3.38 -28.32
C ASN A 133 6.89 3.37 -27.05
N ARG A 134 7.23 2.51 -26.08
CA ARG A 134 6.53 2.34 -24.81
C ARG A 134 7.01 3.39 -23.83
N THR A 135 6.07 4.08 -23.21
CA THR A 135 6.36 5.12 -22.20
C THR A 135 5.65 4.82 -20.88
N LEU A 136 6.37 5.06 -19.80
CA LEU A 136 5.89 4.99 -18.42
C LEU A 136 6.21 6.30 -17.71
N GLY A 137 5.20 7.11 -17.46
CA GLY A 137 5.29 8.39 -16.76
C GLY A 137 4.58 8.37 -15.41
N THR A 138 4.62 9.51 -14.72
CA THR A 138 3.81 9.76 -13.53
C THR A 138 2.32 9.78 -13.89
N GLY A 139 1.49 9.22 -13.01
CA GLY A 139 0.04 9.07 -13.22
C GLY A 139 -0.37 7.86 -14.05
N ASP A 140 0.58 7.08 -14.58
CA ASP A 140 0.24 5.87 -15.32
C ASP A 140 -0.23 4.76 -14.38
N ALA A 141 -1.35 4.14 -14.73
CA ALA A 141 -1.84 2.96 -14.05
C ALA A 141 -1.05 1.72 -14.51
N VAL A 142 -0.50 0.99 -13.55
CA VAL A 142 0.32 -0.19 -13.76
C VAL A 142 -0.16 -1.37 -12.94
N ARG A 143 -0.10 -2.55 -13.56
CA ARG A 143 -0.25 -3.83 -12.90
C ARG A 143 1.11 -4.44 -12.63
N ALA A 144 1.44 -4.68 -11.37
CA ALA A 144 2.71 -5.25 -10.97
C ALA A 144 2.51 -6.40 -9.98
N ARG A 145 3.55 -7.19 -9.76
CA ARG A 145 3.58 -8.24 -8.74
C ARG A 145 4.62 -7.92 -7.68
N ILE A 146 4.28 -8.15 -6.42
CA ILE A 146 5.20 -8.00 -5.29
C ILE A 146 6.20 -9.15 -5.29
N VAL A 147 7.49 -8.82 -5.37
CA VAL A 147 8.59 -9.81 -5.34
C VAL A 147 9.31 -9.83 -4.00
N THR A 148 9.49 -8.67 -3.39
CA THR A 148 10.17 -8.54 -2.10
C THR A 148 9.37 -7.62 -1.20
N LYS A 149 9.33 -7.97 0.08
CA LYS A 149 8.70 -7.19 1.15
C LYS A 149 9.77 -6.98 2.21
N SER A 150 10.18 -5.74 2.43
CA SER A 150 11.00 -5.34 3.57
C SER A 150 10.24 -4.25 4.29
N ILE A 151 9.64 -4.61 5.42
CA ILE A 151 8.82 -3.73 6.24
C ILE A 151 9.74 -3.06 7.26
N ASP A 152 9.62 -1.74 7.39
CA ASP A 152 10.20 -1.01 8.50
C ASP A 152 9.08 -0.65 9.48
N GLU A 153 9.14 -1.21 10.70
CA GLU A 153 8.13 -1.02 11.75
C GLU A 153 8.08 0.43 12.26
N ARG A 154 9.17 1.20 12.11
CA ARG A 154 9.26 2.57 12.64
C ARG A 154 8.75 3.58 11.62
N ASN A 155 9.04 3.37 10.35
CA ASN A 155 8.65 4.26 9.26
C ASN A 155 8.00 3.45 8.12
N PRO A 156 6.66 3.42 8.05
CA PRO A 156 5.96 2.74 6.94
C PRO A 156 6.35 3.24 5.56
N ARG A 157 6.71 4.55 5.47
CA ARG A 157 7.14 5.19 4.22
C ARG A 157 8.52 4.72 3.76
N ASP A 158 9.36 4.24 4.68
CA ASP A 158 10.69 3.68 4.35
C ASP A 158 10.62 2.19 4.02
N SER A 159 9.44 1.57 4.15
CA SER A 159 9.25 0.16 3.78
C SER A 159 9.52 -0.03 2.30
N LYS A 160 10.42 -0.96 1.99
CA LYS A 160 10.85 -1.26 0.62
C LYS A 160 10.07 -2.46 0.10
N ILE A 161 9.09 -2.19 -0.75
CA ILE A 161 8.35 -3.22 -1.47
C ILE A 161 8.89 -3.26 -2.89
N GLY A 162 9.53 -4.37 -3.27
CA GLY A 162 10.00 -4.56 -4.64
C GLY A 162 8.86 -5.08 -5.51
N LEU A 163 8.66 -4.44 -6.67
CA LEU A 163 7.67 -4.81 -7.66
C LEU A 163 8.32 -5.33 -8.95
N THR A 164 7.60 -6.18 -9.68
CA THR A 164 7.94 -6.59 -11.05
C THR A 164 6.74 -6.50 -11.97
N ALA A 165 6.96 -6.00 -13.19
CA ALA A 165 5.96 -5.92 -14.26
C ALA A 165 6.39 -6.71 -15.52
N LYS A 166 7.52 -7.42 -15.44
CA LYS A 166 8.13 -8.16 -16.55
C LYS A 166 7.38 -9.44 -16.95
N GLN A 167 6.48 -9.93 -16.11
CA GLN A 167 5.80 -11.20 -16.33
C GLN A 167 4.59 -11.02 -17.26
N VAL A 168 4.20 -12.10 -17.95
CA VAL A 168 3.06 -12.10 -18.87
C VAL A 168 1.79 -11.64 -18.14
N GLY A 169 1.11 -10.64 -18.70
CA GLY A 169 -0.12 -10.08 -18.13
C GLY A 169 0.08 -8.99 -17.07
N LEU A 170 1.33 -8.54 -16.86
CA LEU A 170 1.69 -7.38 -16.04
C LEU A 170 2.21 -6.24 -16.95
N GLY A 171 2.26 -5.02 -16.41
CA GLY A 171 2.66 -3.83 -17.14
C GLY A 171 1.62 -2.71 -17.06
N LYS A 172 1.85 -1.66 -17.85
CA LYS A 172 0.90 -0.55 -17.99
C LYS A 172 -0.42 -1.07 -18.57
N HIS A 173 -1.55 -0.62 -18.02
CA HIS A 173 -2.87 -1.06 -18.49
C HIS A 173 -3.08 -0.80 -19.99
N GLY A 174 -2.52 0.29 -20.52
CA GLY A 174 -2.53 0.56 -21.96
C GLY A 174 -1.90 -0.55 -22.80
N TRP A 175 -0.70 -1.04 -22.40
CA TRP A 175 -0.02 -2.12 -23.13
C TRP A 175 -0.81 -3.43 -23.06
N LEU A 176 -1.40 -3.72 -21.91
CA LEU A 176 -2.22 -4.92 -21.72
C LEU A 176 -3.51 -4.89 -22.54
N GLN A 177 -4.08 -3.70 -22.74
CA GLN A 177 -5.27 -3.53 -23.57
C GLN A 177 -4.94 -3.75 -25.05
N GLU A 178 -3.85 -3.15 -25.55
CA GLU A 178 -3.38 -3.34 -26.93
C GLU A 178 -3.06 -4.82 -27.23
N GLU A 179 -2.41 -5.52 -26.30
CA GLU A 179 -2.11 -6.95 -26.46
C GLU A 179 -3.39 -7.81 -26.49
N ARG A 180 -4.41 -7.46 -25.69
CA ARG A 180 -5.70 -8.16 -25.70
C ARG A 180 -6.44 -7.94 -27.01
N GLU A 181 -6.46 -6.71 -27.51
CA GLU A 181 -7.13 -6.36 -28.76
C GLU A 181 -6.47 -7.06 -29.95
N LYS A 182 -5.12 -7.09 -30.02
CA LYS A 182 -4.40 -7.87 -31.03
C LYS A 182 -4.72 -9.36 -30.98
N ARG A 183 -4.69 -9.97 -29.78
CA ARG A 183 -5.01 -11.40 -29.62
C ARG A 183 -6.46 -11.72 -29.99
N ALA A 184 -7.40 -10.83 -29.68
CA ALA A 184 -8.80 -11.00 -30.07
C ALA A 184 -8.95 -10.96 -31.60
N ALA A 185 -8.32 -9.99 -32.27
CA ALA A 185 -8.34 -9.87 -33.72
C ALA A 185 -7.68 -11.07 -34.43
N GLU A 186 -6.58 -11.60 -33.88
CA GLU A 186 -5.92 -12.81 -34.40
C GLU A 186 -6.76 -14.07 -34.21
N ALA A 187 -7.49 -14.18 -33.09
CA ALA A 187 -8.39 -15.30 -32.83
C ALA A 187 -9.61 -15.28 -33.78
N GLU A 188 -10.17 -14.10 -34.07
CA GLU A 188 -11.27 -13.94 -35.03
C GLU A 188 -10.83 -14.21 -36.48
N ALA A 189 -9.59 -13.87 -36.83
CA ALA A 189 -9.04 -14.13 -38.16
C ALA A 189 -8.67 -15.60 -38.42
N GLY A 190 -8.47 -16.41 -37.37
CA GLY A 190 -8.10 -17.83 -37.47
C GLY A 190 -9.29 -18.79 -37.60
N ASP A 191 -10.52 -18.32 -37.40
CA ASP A 191 -11.76 -19.12 -37.46
C ASP A 191 -12.56 -18.89 -38.77
N SER A 192 -11.94 -18.26 -39.78
CA SER A 192 -12.51 -17.98 -41.11
C SER A 192 -11.84 -18.77 -42.23
#